data_AF-A0AAU9VSJ5-F1
#
_entry.id   AF-A0AAU9VSJ5-F1
#
_cell.length_a   1.000
_cell.length_b   1.000
_cell.length_c   1.000
_cell.angle_alpha   90.00
_cell.angle_beta   90.00
_cell.angle_gamma   90.00
#
_symmetry.space_group_name_H-M   'P 1'
#
loop_
_entity.id
_entity.type
_entity.pdbx_description
1 polymer ?
#
loop_
_entity_poly.entity_id
_entity_poly.type
_entity_poly.pdbx_seq_one_letter_code
_entity_poly.pdbx_strand_id
1 'polypeptide(L)'
;MDGQEVKTEFYLGDDYKFILLMLGLKGATFNYACAYYNTPPSARTLKEISEMSKKSRENYCCDKQPILNIPLDHIVVDELHLMLRITDILIGNLVQECLDWD
;
A
#
# COMPACT_ATOMS: atom_id res chain seq x y z
N MET A 1 33.13 2.41 27.52
CA MET A 1 32.06 3.02 26.72
C MET A 1 30.79 2.81 27.53
N ASP A 2 30.33 3.85 28.21
CA ASP A 2 29.11 3.78 29.01
C ASP A 2 27.94 3.43 28.10
N GLY A 3 27.27 2.32 28.40
CA GLY A 3 26.20 1.75 27.58
C GLY A 3 24.98 2.66 27.59
N GLN A 4 24.90 3.56 26.62
CA GLN A 4 23.73 4.40 26.41
C GLN A 4 22.71 3.62 25.57
N GLU A 5 21.53 3.38 26.14
CA GLU A 5 20.43 2.72 25.46
C GLU A 5 19.78 3.71 24.49
N VAL A 6 19.87 3.43 23.19
CA VAL A 6 19.28 4.28 22.13
C VAL A 6 17.92 3.71 21.77
N LYS A 7 16.85 4.50 21.95
CA LYS A 7 15.51 4.13 21.48
C LYS A 7 15.47 4.27 19.95
N THR A 8 15.38 3.14 19.25
CA THR A 8 15.27 3.09 17.79
C THR A 8 13.86 2.71 17.37
N GLU A 9 13.32 3.37 16.34
CA GLU A 9 12.07 3.04 15.67
C GLU A 9 12.37 2.70 14.20
N PHE A 10 11.77 1.63 13.69
CA PHE A 10 12.01 1.15 12.33
C PHE A 10 10.82 1.48 11.44
N TYR A 11 11.12 2.02 10.27
CA TYR A 11 10.14 2.31 9.22
C TYR A 11 10.43 1.44 8.01
N LEU A 12 9.37 1.01 7.34
CA LEU A 12 9.46 0.31 6.06
C LEU A 12 9.11 1.29 4.94
N GLY A 13 10.07 1.53 4.04
CA GLY A 13 9.87 2.37 2.86
C GLY A 13 10.14 1.61 1.59
N ASP A 14 9.18 1.60 0.66
CA ASP A 14 9.36 1.01 -0.68
C ASP A 14 8.23 1.46 -1.64
N ASP A 15 8.29 0.99 -2.88
CA ASP A 15 7.23 1.16 -3.87
C ASP A 15 5.89 0.54 -3.40
N TYR A 16 4.79 1.09 -3.90
CA TYR A 16 3.45 0.72 -3.45
C TYR A 16 3.14 -0.77 -3.65
N LYS A 17 3.61 -1.39 -4.73
CA LYS A 17 3.39 -2.81 -5.01
C LYS A 17 4.12 -3.69 -3.99
N PHE A 18 5.35 -3.32 -3.62
CA PHE A 18 6.10 -4.01 -2.59
C PHE A 18 5.39 -3.92 -1.23
N ILE A 19 4.94 -2.72 -0.85
CA ILE A 19 4.19 -2.50 0.40
C ILE A 19 2.94 -3.39 0.47
N LEU A 20 2.14 -3.45 -0.60
CA LEU A 20 0.96 -4.31 -0.65
C LEU A 20 1.31 -5.79 -0.47
N LEU A 21 2.39 -6.25 -1.09
CA LEU A 21 2.86 -7.62 -0.93
C LEU A 21 3.27 -7.92 0.52
N MET A 22 3.99 -7.00 1.17
CA MET A 22 4.40 -7.14 2.57
C MET A 22 3.20 -7.17 3.52
N LEU A 23 2.14 -6.44 3.20
CA LEU A 23 0.87 -6.47 3.92
C LEU A 23 0.00 -7.69 3.60
N GLY A 24 0.37 -8.53 2.63
CA GLY A 24 -0.44 -9.69 2.22
C GLY A 24 -1.69 -9.33 1.39
N LEU A 25 -1.69 -8.14 0.79
CA LEU A 25 -2.74 -7.67 -0.12
C LEU A 25 -2.48 -8.17 -1.55
N LYS A 26 -3.53 -8.21 -2.39
CA LYS A 26 -3.34 -8.43 -3.84
C LYS A 26 -2.68 -7.22 -4.49
N GLY A 27 -2.40 -7.33 -5.78
CA GLY A 27 -1.69 -6.29 -6.53
C GLY A 27 -2.41 -4.93 -6.53
N ALA A 28 -1.65 -3.87 -6.83
CA ALA A 28 -2.10 -2.47 -6.83
C ALA A 28 -3.26 -2.16 -7.78
N THR A 29 -3.56 -3.04 -8.73
CA THR A 29 -4.66 -2.90 -9.70
C THR A 29 -5.99 -3.50 -9.22
N PHE A 30 -6.03 -4.16 -8.07
CA PHE A 30 -7.25 -4.78 -7.56
C PHE A 30 -8.17 -3.78 -6.86
N ASN A 31 -9.48 -4.05 -6.88
CA ASN A 31 -10.43 -3.37 -6.02
C ASN A 31 -10.03 -3.53 -4.55
N TYR A 32 -10.19 -2.47 -3.76
CA TYR A 32 -9.75 -2.44 -2.37
C TYR A 32 -8.24 -2.67 -2.22
N ALA A 33 -7.39 -2.22 -3.15
CA ALA A 33 -5.93 -2.26 -2.98
C ALA A 33 -5.39 -1.15 -2.07
N CYS A 34 -6.22 -0.22 -1.57
CA CYS A 34 -5.75 0.87 -0.72
C CYS A 34 -5.27 0.37 0.65
N ALA A 35 -3.97 0.46 0.95
CA ALA A 35 -3.45 0.11 2.28
C ALA A 35 -3.87 1.12 3.36
N TYR A 36 -4.08 2.38 2.97
CA TYR A 36 -4.31 3.52 3.87
C TYR A 36 -5.71 4.09 3.68
N TYR A 37 -6.69 3.51 4.38
CA TYR A 37 -7.98 4.18 4.51
C TYR A 37 -7.90 5.21 5.64
N ASN A 38 -8.08 6.48 5.31
CA ASN A 38 -7.81 7.59 6.24
C ASN A 38 -8.96 7.91 7.20
N THR A 39 -10.07 7.19 7.15
CA THR A 39 -11.26 7.49 7.96
C THR A 39 -11.89 6.23 8.55
N PRO A 40 -12.17 6.18 9.86
CA PRO A 40 -13.07 5.18 10.42
C PRO A 40 -14.45 5.24 9.73
N PRO A 41 -15.14 4.11 9.51
CA PRO A 41 -14.80 2.76 9.97
C PRO A 41 -13.92 1.96 8.97
N SER A 42 -13.47 2.55 7.86
CA SER A 42 -12.73 1.83 6.82
C SER A 42 -11.22 1.77 7.04
N ALA A 43 -10.69 2.45 8.06
CA ALA A 43 -9.27 2.45 8.42
C ALA A 43 -8.76 1.01 8.64
N ARG A 44 -7.84 0.58 7.79
CA ARG A 44 -7.27 -0.77 7.87
C ARG A 44 -6.34 -0.89 9.08
N THR A 45 -6.39 -2.04 9.73
CA THR A 45 -5.40 -2.45 10.74
C THR A 45 -4.73 -3.77 10.34
N LEU A 46 -3.53 -4.04 10.85
CA LEU A 46 -2.88 -5.34 10.65
C LEU A 46 -3.75 -6.52 11.13
N LYS A 47 -4.48 -6.34 12.23
CA LYS A 47 -5.41 -7.35 12.77
C LYS A 47 -6.51 -7.67 11.77
N GLU A 48 -7.15 -6.65 11.22
CA GLU A 48 -8.18 -6.82 10.20
C GLU A 48 -7.62 -7.50 8.95
N ILE A 49 -6.44 -7.11 8.46
CA ILE A 49 -5.82 -7.75 7.29
C ILE A 49 -5.59 -9.25 7.56
N SER A 50 -5.08 -9.59 8.76
CA SER A 50 -4.89 -10.97 9.19
C SER A 50 -6.19 -11.76 9.36
N GLU A 51 -7.29 -11.11 9.76
CA GLU A 51 -8.61 -11.75 9.89
C GLU A 51 -9.29 -11.93 8.53
N MET A 52 -9.24 -10.91 7.67
CA MET A 52 -9.87 -10.90 6.36
C MET A 52 -9.17 -11.85 5.37
N SER A 53 -7.86 -12.04 5.50
CA SER A 53 -7.11 -13.04 4.71
C SER A 53 -7.49 -14.50 5.00
N LYS A 54 -8.20 -14.78 6.10
CA LYS A 54 -8.74 -16.13 6.39
C LYS A 54 -10.06 -16.38 5.67
N LYS A 55 -10.72 -15.35 5.15
CA LYS A 55 -12.01 -15.47 4.44
C LYS A 55 -11.76 -15.81 2.97
N SER A 56 -12.57 -16.71 2.42
CA SER A 56 -12.49 -17.09 0.99
C SER A 56 -13.32 -16.19 0.07
N ARG A 57 -14.34 -15.53 0.61
CA ARG A 57 -15.19 -14.54 -0.07
C ARG A 57 -15.20 -13.25 0.75
N GLU A 58 -15.38 -12.12 0.07
CA GLU A 58 -15.42 -10.79 0.71
C GLU A 58 -14.18 -10.53 1.59
N ASN A 59 -13.01 -10.88 1.07
CA ASN A 59 -11.72 -10.67 1.75
C ASN A 59 -11.11 -9.28 1.48
N TYR A 60 -11.78 -8.44 0.68
CA TYR A 60 -11.39 -7.05 0.38
C TYR A 60 -9.89 -6.89 0.07
N CYS A 61 -9.40 -7.72 -0.85
CA CYS A 61 -8.01 -7.75 -1.31
C CYS A 61 -7.00 -8.37 -0.32
N CYS A 62 -7.41 -8.78 0.89
CA CYS A 62 -6.53 -9.48 1.84
C CYS A 62 -6.41 -10.94 1.42
N ASP A 63 -5.30 -11.31 0.79
CA ASP A 63 -5.10 -12.65 0.19
C ASP A 63 -4.22 -13.54 1.05
N LYS A 64 -3.25 -12.92 1.74
CA LYS A 64 -2.24 -13.61 2.55
C LYS A 64 -2.09 -12.91 3.88
N GLN A 65 -1.45 -13.60 4.82
CA GLN A 65 -1.02 -12.96 6.06
C GLN A 65 0.10 -11.95 5.76
N PRO A 66 0.15 -10.81 6.47
CA PRO A 66 1.28 -9.89 6.40
C PRO A 66 2.59 -10.62 6.69
N ILE A 67 3.61 -10.36 5.88
CA ILE A 67 4.95 -10.94 6.04
C ILE A 67 5.68 -10.26 7.21
N LEU A 68 5.47 -8.95 7.35
CA LEU A 68 6.08 -8.13 8.39
C LEU A 68 4.98 -7.58 9.31
N ASN A 69 5.20 -7.67 10.61
CA ASN A 69 4.29 -7.13 11.63
C ASN A 69 4.69 -5.67 11.97
N ILE A 70 4.68 -4.81 10.96
CA ILE A 70 5.02 -3.38 11.08
C ILE A 70 3.73 -2.58 11.08
N PRO A 71 3.47 -1.77 12.13
CA PRO A 71 2.30 -0.90 12.17
C PRO A 71 2.17 -0.04 10.90
N LEU A 72 0.93 0.17 10.42
CA LEU A 72 0.69 0.88 9.15
C LEU A 72 1.19 2.33 9.16
N ASP A 73 1.25 2.97 10.34
CA ASP A 73 1.83 4.30 10.56
C ASP A 73 3.37 4.32 10.47
N HIS A 74 4.01 3.15 10.46
CA HIS A 74 5.45 2.98 10.25
C HIS A 74 5.80 2.53 8.82
N ILE A 75 4.82 2.56 7.91
CA ILE A 75 5.04 2.27 6.48
C ILE A 75 4.98 3.58 5.69
N VAL A 76 6.06 3.87 4.99
CA VAL A 76 6.22 5.05 4.15
C VAL A 76 6.18 4.61 2.69
N VAL A 77 5.28 5.19 1.89
CA VAL A 77 5.21 4.90 0.46
C VAL A 77 6.28 5.71 -0.27
N ASP A 78 6.93 5.11 -1.26
CA ASP A 78 7.79 5.84 -2.19
C ASP A 78 6.99 6.85 -3.03
N GLU A 79 7.17 8.13 -2.70
CA GLU A 79 6.49 9.25 -3.36
C GLU A 79 6.94 9.46 -4.81
N LEU A 80 8.20 9.16 -5.14
CA LEU A 80 8.72 9.30 -6.51
C LEU A 80 8.06 8.26 -7.42
N HIS A 81 8.00 7.00 -6.99
CA HIS A 81 7.30 5.95 -7.75
C HIS A 81 5.81 6.25 -7.90
N LEU A 82 5.17 6.82 -6.87
CA LEU A 82 3.77 7.24 -6.93
C LEU A 82 3.56 8.38 -7.95
N MET A 83 4.42 9.41 -7.92
CA MET A 83 4.37 10.53 -8.86
C MET A 83 4.57 10.06 -10.31
N LEU A 84 5.54 9.17 -10.55
CA LEU A 84 5.77 8.60 -11.87
C LEU A 84 4.53 7.87 -12.40
N ARG A 85 3.84 7.12 -11.53
CA ARG A 85 2.60 6.43 -11.91
C ARG A 85 1.45 7.38 -12.21
N ILE A 86 1.28 8.44 -11.42
CA ILE A 86 0.27 9.48 -11.69
C ILE A 86 0.56 10.16 -13.03
N THR A 87 1.82 10.51 -13.26
CA THR A 87 2.27 11.17 -14.49
C THR A 87 2.06 10.29 -15.72
N ASP A 88 2.36 8.99 -15.63
CA ASP A 88 2.10 7.99 -16.67
C ASP A 88 0.60 7.97 -17.09
N ILE A 89 -0.31 7.96 -16.11
CA ILE A 89 -1.76 7.99 -16.36
C ILE A 89 -2.18 9.31 -17.02
N LEU A 90 -1.72 10.44 -16.52
CA LEU A 90 -2.08 11.75 -17.06
C LEU A 90 -1.57 11.96 -18.48
N ILE A 91 -0.32 11.59 -18.75
CA ILE A 91 0.27 11.65 -20.10
C ILE A 91 -0.49 10.71 -21.04
N GLY A 92 -0.81 9.49 -20.59
CA GLY A 92 -1.59 8.54 -21.37
C GLY A 92 -2.94 9.12 -21.79
N ASN A 93 -3.67 9.77 -20.88
CA ASN A 93 -4.94 10.43 -21.19
C ASN A 93 -4.77 11.58 -22.18
N LEU A 94 -3.76 12.45 -21.98
CA LEU A 94 -3.48 13.56 -22.89
C LEU A 94 -3.19 13.08 -24.32
N VAL A 95 -2.40 12.00 -24.45
CA VAL A 95 -2.07 11.42 -25.76
C VAL A 95 -3.31 10.82 -26.42
N GLN A 96 -4.18 10.15 -25.67
CA GLN A 96 -5.45 9.64 -26.23
C GLN A 96 -6.34 10.79 -26.74
N GLU A 97 -6.49 11.86 -25.96
CA GLU A 97 -7.27 13.03 -26.39
C GLU A 97 -6.71 13.67 -27.67
N CYS A 98 -5.38 13.71 -27.83
CA CYS A 98 -4.76 14.21 -29.05
C CYS A 98 -4.97 13.30 -30.26
N LEU A 99 -4.99 11.98 -30.06
CA LEU A 99 -5.27 11.02 -31.14
C LEU A 99 -6.74 11.05 -31.57
N ASP A 100 -7.65 11.32 -30.64
CA ASP A 100 -9.10 11.45 -30.92
C ASP A 100 -9.46 12.78 -31.61
N TRP A 101 -8.53 13.74 -31.68
CA TRP A 101 -8.72 15.03 -32.36
C TRP A 101 -8.43 15.02 -33.87
N ASP A 102 -7.72 14.00 -34.37
CA ASP A 102 -7.47 13.77 -35.82
C ASP A 102 -8.55 12.86 -36.45
#